data_AF-A0A164T4D2-F1
#
_entry.id   AF-A0A164T4D2-F1
#
_cell.length_a   1.000
_cell.length_b   1.000
_cell.length_c   1.000
_cell.angle_alpha   90.00
_cell.angle_beta   90.00
_cell.angle_gamma   90.00
#
_symmetry.space_group_name_H-M   'P 1'
#
loop_
_entity.id
_entity.type
_entity.pdbx_description
1 polymer ?
#
loop_
_entity_poly.entity_id
_entity_poly.type
_entity_poly.pdbx_seq_one_letter_code
_entity_poly.pdbx_strand_id
1 'polypeptide(L)'
;MPSSFTLVVFHAVLSSIYGASLTLRDPSDETSGASNKCEMSRRPYTMVDFASGQCDAYIRCEGGQMSFELCEDGLVYGDLCDMPQRVNCAGRERLQPPSCVSFDKSSVLTASGQKLT
;
A
#
# COMPACT_ATOMS: atom_id res chain seq x y z
N MET A 1 -58.03 -23.44 20.70
CA MET A 1 -56.92 -24.25 20.16
C MET A 1 -56.74 -23.83 18.70
N PRO A 2 -55.76 -22.97 18.37
CA PRO A 2 -55.59 -22.51 16.99
C PRO A 2 -55.17 -23.68 16.11
N SER A 3 -55.81 -23.83 14.95
CA SER A 3 -55.55 -24.92 14.01
C SER A 3 -54.13 -24.80 13.44
N SER A 4 -53.49 -25.94 13.14
CA SER A 4 -52.10 -26.00 12.63
C SER A 4 -51.86 -25.10 11.41
N PHE A 5 -52.91 -24.80 10.64
CA PHE A 5 -52.85 -23.88 9.50
C PHE A 5 -52.53 -22.44 9.90
N THR A 6 -53.05 -21.96 11.03
CA THR A 6 -52.84 -20.60 11.50
C THR A 6 -51.40 -20.36 11.97
N LEU A 7 -50.78 -21.33 12.65
CA LEU A 7 -49.38 -21.26 13.08
C LEU A 7 -48.40 -21.15 11.91
N VAL A 8 -48.63 -21.89 10.82
CA VAL A 8 -47.76 -21.85 9.63
C VAL A 8 -47.82 -20.48 8.97
N VAL A 9 -49.01 -19.89 8.88
CA VAL A 9 -49.19 -18.53 8.33
C VAL A 9 -48.51 -17.50 9.21
N PHE A 10 -48.64 -17.57 10.54
CA PHE A 10 -47.94 -16.65 11.45
C PHE A 10 -46.42 -16.78 11.35
N HIS A 11 -45.87 -17.98 11.29
CA HIS A 11 -44.42 -18.17 11.09
C HIS A 11 -43.94 -17.62 9.74
N ALA A 12 -44.67 -17.85 8.65
CA ALA A 12 -44.31 -17.32 7.34
C ALA A 12 -44.39 -15.79 7.26
N VAL A 13 -45.41 -15.20 7.88
CA VAL A 13 -45.56 -13.75 7.96
C VAL A 13 -44.45 -13.16 8.82
N LEU A 14 -44.19 -13.70 10.03
CA LEU A 14 -43.11 -13.27 10.92
C LEU A 14 -41.73 -13.34 10.21
N SER A 15 -41.44 -14.38 9.45
CA SER A 15 -40.20 -14.47 8.65
C SER A 15 -40.12 -13.46 7.50
N SER A 16 -41.26 -12.95 7.00
CA SER A 16 -41.30 -11.89 5.98
C SER A 16 -41.21 -10.47 6.57
N ILE A 17 -41.86 -10.19 7.71
CA ILE A 17 -41.76 -8.88 8.42
C ILE A 17 -40.45 -8.75 9.23
N TYR A 18 -40.00 -9.83 9.85
CA TYR A 18 -38.63 -10.01 10.32
C TYR A 18 -37.78 -10.65 9.24
N GLY A 19 -38.09 -10.37 7.98
CA GLY A 19 -37.17 -10.56 6.88
C GLY A 19 -35.90 -9.87 7.32
N ALA A 20 -34.95 -10.68 7.79
CA ALA A 20 -33.60 -10.25 8.00
C ALA A 20 -33.19 -9.74 6.64
N SER A 21 -33.27 -8.43 6.47
CA SER A 21 -32.51 -7.71 5.49
C SER A 21 -31.07 -7.96 5.89
N LEU A 22 -30.59 -9.16 5.56
CA LEU A 22 -29.19 -9.46 5.37
C LEU A 22 -28.83 -8.62 4.16
N THR A 23 -28.72 -7.32 4.37
CA THR A 23 -27.73 -6.52 3.68
C THR A 23 -26.47 -7.35 3.80
N LEU A 24 -26.12 -8.02 2.70
CA LEU A 24 -24.75 -8.43 2.46
C LEU A 24 -23.98 -7.13 2.67
N ARG A 25 -23.43 -6.96 3.88
CA ARG A 25 -22.35 -6.01 4.14
C ARG A 25 -21.32 -6.43 3.14
N ASP A 26 -21.23 -5.67 2.06
CA ASP A 26 -20.22 -5.85 1.03
C ASP A 26 -18.89 -5.86 1.79
N PRO A 27 -18.15 -6.99 1.85
CA PRO A 27 -16.88 -7.06 2.57
C PRO A 27 -15.78 -6.21 1.89
N SER A 28 -16.13 -5.45 0.86
CA SER A 28 -15.20 -4.63 0.08
C SER A 28 -14.74 -3.35 0.80
N ASP A 29 -15.30 -2.99 1.96
CA ASP A 29 -14.76 -1.92 2.84
C ASP A 29 -13.92 -2.45 4.02
N GLU A 30 -13.67 -3.77 4.10
CA GLU A 30 -12.70 -4.38 5.04
C GLU A 30 -11.47 -4.95 4.30
N THR A 31 -11.01 -4.29 3.23
CA THR A 31 -9.71 -4.64 2.62
C THR A 31 -8.94 -3.40 2.19
N SER A 32 -8.60 -2.55 3.15
CA SER A 32 -7.54 -1.55 3.02
C SER A 32 -6.32 -1.97 3.84
N GLY A 33 -5.83 -3.20 3.64
CA GLY A 33 -4.70 -3.74 4.40
C GLY A 33 -3.83 -4.82 3.77
N ALA A 34 -4.09 -5.27 2.53
CA ALA A 34 -3.28 -6.35 1.94
C ALA A 34 -3.33 -6.47 0.40
N SER A 35 -3.60 -5.39 -0.34
CA SER A 35 -3.47 -5.42 -1.80
C SER A 35 -2.56 -4.29 -2.25
N ASN A 36 -1.49 -4.62 -2.99
CA ASN A 36 -0.58 -3.67 -3.63
C ASN A 36 -1.23 -2.95 -4.82
N LYS A 37 -2.50 -2.57 -4.67
CA LYS A 37 -3.27 -1.90 -5.71
C LYS A 37 -3.45 -0.45 -5.33
N CYS A 38 -3.02 0.43 -6.22
CA CYS A 38 -3.34 1.83 -6.11
C CYS A 38 -4.82 2.04 -6.40
N GLU A 39 -5.48 2.73 -5.49
CA GLU A 39 -6.85 3.22 -5.66
C GLU A 39 -6.82 4.52 -6.46
N MET A 40 -7.86 4.78 -7.24
CA MET A 40 -7.96 5.97 -8.08
C MET A 40 -8.27 7.19 -7.22
N SER A 41 -7.24 7.82 -6.66
CA SER A 41 -7.37 9.00 -5.80
C SER A 41 -7.04 10.30 -6.54
N ARG A 42 -7.64 11.42 -6.11
CA ARG A 42 -7.37 12.76 -6.67
C ARG A 42 -6.00 13.33 -6.29
N ARG A 43 -5.35 12.74 -5.27
CA ARG A 43 -4.07 13.22 -4.74
C ARG A 43 -3.09 12.05 -4.73
N PRO A 44 -1.85 12.25 -5.17
CA PRO A 44 -0.84 11.21 -5.04
C PRO A 44 -0.64 10.89 -3.56
N TYR A 45 -0.43 9.62 -3.28
CA TYR A 45 -0.15 9.12 -1.92
C TYR A 45 0.88 7.99 -2.00
N THR A 46 1.47 7.65 -0.87
CA THR A 46 2.51 6.63 -0.77
C THR A 46 2.09 5.56 0.22
N MET A 47 2.58 4.35 0.01
CA MET A 47 2.29 3.19 0.85
C MET A 47 3.52 2.30 1.00
N VAL A 48 3.56 1.55 2.09
CA VAL A 48 4.65 0.61 2.39
C VAL A 48 4.57 -0.59 1.46
N ASP A 49 5.71 -1.02 0.92
CA ASP A 49 5.82 -2.26 0.16
C ASP A 49 6.24 -3.44 1.05
N PHE A 50 5.26 -4.15 1.60
CA PHE A 50 5.54 -5.36 2.37
C PHE A 50 5.95 -6.55 1.50
N ALA A 51 5.70 -6.52 0.18
CA ALA A 51 5.95 -7.66 -0.70
C ALA A 51 7.43 -7.80 -1.08
N SER A 52 8.17 -6.68 -1.21
CA SER A 52 9.61 -6.74 -1.48
C SER A 52 10.45 -7.11 -0.25
N GLY A 53 9.90 -6.93 0.96
CA GLY A 53 10.64 -7.10 2.20
C GLY A 53 11.78 -6.09 2.39
N GLN A 54 11.76 -4.97 1.65
CA GLN A 54 12.74 -3.88 1.76
C GLN A 54 12.17 -2.72 2.60
N CYS A 55 12.91 -2.26 3.62
CA CYS A 55 12.41 -1.21 4.52
C CYS A 55 12.49 0.16 3.87
N ASP A 56 13.44 0.35 2.96
CA ASP A 56 13.68 1.57 2.21
C ASP A 56 12.89 1.64 0.91
N ALA A 57 12.08 0.62 0.58
CA ALA A 57 11.19 0.63 -0.56
C ALA A 57 9.77 1.10 -0.20
N TYR A 58 9.17 1.84 -1.12
CA TYR A 58 7.77 2.26 -1.03
C TYR A 58 7.12 2.31 -2.40
N ILE A 59 5.79 2.31 -2.39
CA ILE A 59 4.98 2.47 -3.60
C ILE A 59 4.38 3.87 -3.60
N ARG A 60 4.60 4.60 -4.69
CA ARG A 60 3.92 5.87 -4.95
C ARG A 60 2.75 5.61 -5.89
N CYS A 61 1.57 6.01 -5.42
CA CYS A 61 0.31 5.89 -6.15
C CYS A 61 -0.10 7.25 -6.70
N GLU A 62 -0.28 7.34 -8.01
CA GLU A 62 -0.73 8.56 -8.68
C GLU A 62 -1.69 8.19 -9.81
N GLY A 63 -2.93 8.69 -9.76
CA GLY A 63 -3.95 8.40 -10.79
C GLY A 63 -4.26 6.90 -10.96
N GLY A 64 -4.21 6.12 -9.86
CA GLY A 64 -4.40 4.67 -9.90
C GLY A 64 -3.20 3.86 -10.44
N GLN A 65 -2.09 4.52 -10.77
CA GLN A 65 -0.85 3.86 -11.19
C GLN A 65 0.14 3.74 -10.03
N MET A 66 0.82 2.60 -9.96
CA MET A 66 1.88 2.33 -8.98
C MET A 66 3.27 2.54 -9.59
N SER A 67 4.12 3.29 -8.90
CA SER A 67 5.58 3.29 -9.10
C SER A 67 6.29 2.79 -7.85
N PHE A 68 7.31 1.96 -8.04
CA PHE A 68 8.19 1.51 -6.97
C PHE A 68 9.36 2.47 -6.85
N GLU A 69 9.58 2.98 -5.65
CA GLU A 69 10.63 3.95 -5.34
C GLU A 69 11.40 3.50 -4.09
N LEU A 70 12.63 4.00 -3.99
CA LEU A 70 13.52 3.78 -2.86
C LEU A 70 13.80 5.11 -2.17
N CYS A 71 13.91 5.09 -0.85
CA CYS A 71 14.46 6.21 -0.10
C CYS A 71 15.93 6.43 -0.47
N GLU A 72 16.42 7.65 -0.22
CA GLU A 72 17.84 7.97 -0.33
C GLU A 72 18.69 7.08 0.58
N ASP A 73 19.97 6.90 0.21
CA ASP A 73 20.92 6.08 0.96
C ASP A 73 20.93 6.45 2.46
N GLY A 74 20.75 5.44 3.31
CA GLY A 74 20.76 5.60 4.77
C GLY A 74 19.41 5.98 5.39
N LEU A 75 18.35 6.13 4.60
CA LEU A 75 16.98 6.33 5.06
C LEU A 75 16.12 5.08 4.83
N VAL A 76 15.04 4.97 5.60
CA VAL A 76 14.04 3.90 5.49
C VAL A 76 12.63 4.50 5.48
N TYR A 77 11.67 3.78 4.90
CA TYR A 77 10.32 4.29 4.69
C TYR A 77 9.38 3.91 5.84
N GLY A 78 8.71 4.88 6.45
CA GLY A 78 7.58 4.67 7.36
C GLY A 78 6.30 5.23 6.72
N ASP A 79 5.97 6.45 7.12
CA ASP A 79 5.03 7.32 6.38
C ASP A 79 5.78 8.22 5.37
N LEU A 80 7.07 8.46 5.66
CA LEU A 80 8.04 9.23 4.88
C LEU A 80 9.41 8.55 5.02
N CYS A 81 10.35 8.92 4.16
CA CYS A 81 11.75 8.52 4.32
C CYS A 81 12.33 9.16 5.56
N ASP A 82 12.82 8.32 6.48
CA ASP A 82 13.32 8.76 7.76
C ASP A 82 14.47 7.87 8.26
N MET A 83 15.15 8.33 9.31
CA MET A 83 16.29 7.65 9.92
C MET A 83 15.87 6.28 10.48
N PRO A 84 16.68 5.21 10.31
CA PRO A 84 16.33 3.84 10.71
C PRO A 84 15.89 3.66 12.16
N GLN A 85 16.36 4.53 13.06
CA GLN A 85 16.01 4.50 14.49
C GLN A 85 14.59 5.02 14.79
N ARG A 86 13.91 5.67 13.83
CA ARG A 86 12.56 6.23 14.00
C ARG A 86 11.46 5.39 13.34
N VAL A 87 11.83 4.39 12.54
CA VAL A 87 10.89 3.61 11.72
C VAL A 87 10.94 2.14 12.13
N ASN A 88 9.77 1.50 12.21
CA ASN A 88 9.68 0.06 12.45
C ASN A 88 9.69 -0.72 11.12
N CYS A 89 10.77 -1.46 10.89
CA CYS A 89 11.00 -2.27 9.69
C CYS A 89 10.57 -3.74 9.82
N ALA A 90 9.81 -4.11 10.86
CA ALA A 90 9.41 -5.51 11.08
C ALA A 90 8.70 -6.10 9.85
N GLY A 91 9.22 -7.22 9.34
CA GLY A 91 8.73 -7.90 8.13
C GLY A 91 9.29 -7.36 6.81
N ARG A 92 10.21 -6.39 6.87
CA ARG A 92 10.83 -5.74 5.71
C ARG A 92 12.25 -5.28 6.01
N GLU A 93 13.07 -6.12 6.62
CA GLU A 93 14.38 -5.74 7.16
C GLU A 93 15.47 -5.54 6.09
N ARG A 94 15.20 -5.83 4.81
CA ARG A 94 16.21 -5.64 3.76
C ARG A 94 16.39 -4.17 3.43
N LEU A 95 17.61 -3.82 3.02
CA LEU A 95 17.98 -2.48 2.59
C LEU A 95 18.70 -2.57 1.24
N GLN A 96 18.65 -1.49 0.48
CA GLN A 96 19.49 -1.33 -0.69
C GLN A 96 20.98 -1.45 -0.31
N PRO A 97 21.81 -2.01 -1.21
CA PRO A 97 23.25 -1.91 -1.05
C PRO A 97 23.63 -0.42 -1.09
N PRO A 98 24.63 0.01 -0.29
CA PRO A 98 25.03 1.41 -0.27
C PRO A 98 25.46 1.83 -1.68
N SER A 99 24.76 2.83 -2.23
CA SER A 99 25.19 3.41 -3.48
C SER A 99 26.32 4.37 -3.16
N CYS A 100 27.56 3.88 -3.30
CA CYS A 100 28.60 4.81 -3.68
C CYS A 100 28.20 5.23 -5.09
N VAL A 101 27.56 6.39 -5.25
CA VAL A 101 27.89 7.19 -6.41
C VAL A 101 29.39 7.35 -6.32
N SER A 102 30.10 6.43 -6.97
CA SER A 102 31.41 6.70 -7.48
C SER A 102 31.20 8.05 -8.15
N PHE A 103 31.75 9.08 -7.52
CA PHE A 103 32.34 10.16 -8.30
C PHE A 103 33.39 9.47 -9.16
N ASP A 104 32.92 8.72 -10.16
CA ASP A 104 33.70 8.33 -11.29
C ASP A 104 34.21 9.67 -11.76
N LYS A 105 35.52 9.81 -11.71
CA LYS A 105 36.24 10.89 -12.37
C LYS A 105 35.75 11.10 -13.81
N SER A 106 34.97 10.20 -14.40
CA SER A 106 34.21 10.35 -15.64
C SER A 106 33.29 11.59 -15.71
N SER A 107 32.62 12.00 -14.61
CA SER A 107 31.82 13.25 -14.62
C SER A 107 32.66 14.52 -14.47
N VAL A 108 33.92 14.39 -14.03
CA VAL A 108 34.90 15.49 -14.02
C VAL A 108 35.66 15.56 -15.35
N LEU A 109 35.83 14.43 -16.05
CA LEU A 109 36.58 14.36 -17.32
C LEU A 109 35.82 14.88 -18.54
N THR A 110 34.49 15.06 -18.47
CA THR A 110 33.70 15.62 -19.60
C THR A 110 33.54 17.14 -19.54
N ALA A 111 34.16 17.83 -18.57
CA ALA A 111 34.15 19.29 -18.45
C ALA A 111 35.50 19.97 -18.71
N SER A 112 36.46 19.29 -19.34
CA SER A 112 37.65 19.94 -19.89
C SER A 112 38.00 19.39 -21.27
N GLY A 113 37.16 19.71 -22.24
CA GLY A 113 37.56 19.84 -23.64
C GLY A 113 38.37 21.12 -23.90
N GLN A 114 39.24 21.54 -22.96
CA GLN A 114 40.23 22.58 -23.24
C GLN A 114 41.50 21.91 -23.71
N LYS A 115 41.63 21.89 -25.04
CA LYS A 115 42.89 21.80 -25.78
C LYS A 115 43.98 22.59 -25.04
N LEU A 116 44.92 21.88 -24.44
CA LEU A 116 46.23 22.42 -24.13
C LEU A 116 47.20 21.85 -25.17
N THR A 117 47.79 22.76 -25.95
CA THR A 117 48.72 22.59 -27.09
C THR A 117 48.14 22.00 -28.37
#